data_AF-A0A524M2Y5-F1
#
_entry.id   AF-A0A524M2Y5-F1
#
_cell.length_a   1.000
_cell.length_b   1.000
_cell.length_c   1.000
_cell.angle_alpha   90.00
_cell.angle_beta   90.00
_cell.angle_gamma   90.00
#
_symmetry.space_group_name_H-M   'P 1'
#
loop_
_entity.id
_entity.type
_entity.pdbx_description
1 polymer ?
#
loop_
_entity_poly.entity_id
_entity_poly.type
_entity_poly.pdbx_seq_one_letter_code
_entity_poly.pdbx_strand_id
1 'polypeptide(L)'
;MDRSDIICTVFFVVIITFSVGNGIVYHGEPESVIARNNGHQMAPADSYTTHSPITITSNADFASQGWPGTGISGDPYVIEGLEITADAVCISIMDTTVYFEVRNCVISSGSLSSYVGIHFDNVTQGTLRDSIINLHRFGI
;
A
#
# COMPACT_ATOMS: atom_id res chain seq x y z
N MET A 1 -68.73 -5.34 6.62
CA MET A 1 -67.28 -5.07 6.58
C MET A 1 -66.69 -5.87 7.71
N ASP A 2 -65.89 -6.89 7.40
CA ASP A 2 -65.49 -7.88 8.37
C ASP A 2 -64.35 -7.36 9.26
N ARG A 3 -64.20 -7.89 10.48
CA ARG A 3 -63.18 -7.44 11.43
C ARG A 3 -61.76 -7.60 10.87
N SER A 4 -61.54 -8.56 9.99
CA SER A 4 -60.30 -8.78 9.24
C SER A 4 -60.00 -7.69 8.20
N ASP A 5 -61.04 -7.12 7.56
CA ASP A 5 -60.88 -6.11 6.52
C ASP A 5 -60.46 -4.76 7.12
N ILE A 6 -60.96 -4.46 8.32
CA ILE A 6 -60.62 -3.23 9.05
C ILE A 6 -59.18 -3.30 9.55
N ILE A 7 -58.72 -4.46 10.03
CA ILE A 7 -57.34 -4.64 10.52
C ILE A 7 -56.33 -4.53 9.38
N CYS A 8 -56.60 -5.15 8.22
CA CYS A 8 -55.75 -5.01 7.02
C CYS A 8 -55.71 -3.56 6.50
N THR A 9 -56.85 -2.87 6.49
CA THR A 9 -56.92 -1.47 6.03
C THR A 9 -56.15 -0.53 6.97
N VAL A 10 -56.26 -0.72 8.29
CA VAL A 10 -55.53 0.07 9.27
C VAL A 10 -54.01 -0.21 9.20
N PHE A 11 -53.59 -1.46 8.98
CA PHE A 11 -52.18 -1.81 8.80
C PHE A 11 -51.57 -1.21 7.53
N PHE A 12 -52.31 -1.20 6.41
CA PHE A 12 -51.84 -0.59 5.15
C PHE A 12 -51.71 0.94 5.23
N VAL A 13 -52.60 1.61 5.95
CA VAL A 13 -52.55 3.08 6.13
C VAL A 13 -51.39 3.50 7.04
N VAL A 14 -51.07 2.73 8.09
CA VAL A 14 -49.97 3.04 9.01
C VAL A 14 -48.59 2.91 8.35
N ILE A 15 -48.43 2.01 7.38
CA ILE A 15 -47.17 1.83 6.62
C ILE A 15 -46.92 3.01 5.66
N ILE A 16 -47.98 3.57 5.05
CA ILE A 16 -47.85 4.70 4.11
C ILE A 16 -47.55 6.01 4.83
N THR A 17 -48.01 6.18 6.07
CA THR A 17 -47.72 7.40 6.87
C THR A 17 -46.33 7.41 7.50
N PHE A 18 -45.62 6.27 7.53
CA PHE A 18 -44.24 6.20 8.04
C PHE A 18 -43.18 6.52 6.97
N SER A 19 -43.57 6.66 5.69
CA SER A 19 -42.62 6.89 4.59
C SER A 19 -42.44 8.36 4.20
N VAL A 20 -42.96 9.32 4.99
CA VAL A 20 -42.79 10.75 4.67
C VAL A 20 -42.31 11.50 5.92
N GLY A 21 -41.01 11.41 6.16
CA GLY A 21 -40.34 12.07 7.28
C GLY A 21 -38.87 12.37 6.99
N ASN A 22 -38.64 13.53 6.37
CA ASN A 22 -37.39 14.30 6.29
C ASN A 22 -36.25 13.73 5.43
N GLY A 23 -36.12 14.31 4.23
CA GLY A 23 -34.92 14.24 3.42
C GLY A 23 -33.74 14.88 4.14
N ILE A 24 -32.75 14.08 4.51
CA ILE A 24 -31.42 14.54 4.85
C ILE A 24 -30.68 14.65 3.52
N VAL A 25 -30.28 15.87 3.18
CA VAL A 25 -29.32 16.14 2.10
C VAL A 25 -28.00 15.54 2.53
N TYR A 26 -27.65 14.35 2.02
CA TYR A 26 -26.28 13.87 2.04
C TYR A 26 -25.50 14.69 1.02
N HIS A 27 -24.96 15.83 1.46
CA HIS A 27 -23.91 16.54 0.73
C HIS A 27 -22.57 15.99 1.20
N GLY A 28 -22.18 14.88 0.60
CA GLY A 28 -20.85 14.32 0.67
C GLY A 28 -20.65 13.65 -0.67
N GLU A 29 -20.07 14.40 -1.61
CA GLU A 29 -19.63 13.94 -2.92
C GLU A 29 -19.07 12.52 -2.81
N PRO A 30 -19.35 11.62 -3.78
CA PRO A 30 -18.53 10.42 -3.86
C PRO A 30 -17.09 10.93 -3.92
N GLU A 31 -16.24 10.56 -2.96
CA GLU A 31 -14.81 10.80 -3.17
C GLU A 31 -14.50 10.07 -4.45
N SER A 32 -14.39 10.90 -5.47
CA SER A 32 -14.27 10.49 -6.84
C SER A 32 -13.08 9.57 -6.87
N VAL A 33 -13.31 8.41 -7.47
CA VAL A 33 -12.32 7.71 -8.26
C VAL A 33 -11.82 8.70 -9.31
N ILE A 34 -11.06 9.72 -8.90
CA ILE A 34 -10.06 10.31 -9.76
C ILE A 34 -8.99 9.25 -9.74
N ALA A 35 -9.13 8.31 -10.67
CA ALA A 35 -7.98 7.69 -11.27
C ALA A 35 -6.96 8.82 -11.49
N ARG A 36 -5.93 8.89 -10.65
CA ARG A 36 -4.70 9.55 -11.02
C ARG A 36 -4.18 8.72 -12.18
N ASN A 37 -4.66 9.08 -13.37
CA ASN A 37 -4.21 8.55 -14.63
C ASN A 37 -2.83 9.13 -14.93
N ASN A 38 -1.92 8.86 -14.00
CA ASN A 38 -0.49 9.14 -14.05
C ASN A 38 0.25 7.79 -14.00
N GLY A 39 -0.26 6.73 -14.64
CA GLY A 39 0.46 5.48 -14.91
C GLY A 39 1.15 4.77 -13.73
N HIS A 40 0.88 5.16 -12.48
CA HIS A 40 1.49 4.60 -11.28
C HIS A 40 0.37 4.39 -10.28
N GLN A 41 -0.25 3.22 -10.41
CA GLN A 41 -1.32 2.76 -9.55
C GLN A 41 -0.73 2.55 -8.14
N MET A 42 -0.88 3.56 -7.28
CA MET A 42 -0.59 3.41 -5.86
C MET A 42 -1.64 2.46 -5.30
N ALA A 43 -1.21 1.27 -4.84
CA ALA A 43 -2.11 0.42 -4.08
C ALA A 43 -2.57 1.18 -2.82
N PRO A 44 -3.78 0.89 -2.29
CA PRO A 44 -4.32 1.60 -1.13
C PRO A 44 -3.31 1.63 0.02
N ALA A 45 -3.22 2.72 0.77
CA ALA A 45 -2.25 2.86 1.88
C ALA A 45 -2.35 1.72 2.92
N ASP A 46 -3.53 1.10 3.06
CA ASP A 46 -3.75 -0.07 3.93
C ASP A 46 -3.18 -1.40 3.40
N SER A 47 -2.53 -1.43 2.22
CA SER A 47 -1.94 -2.65 1.66
C SER A 47 -0.45 -2.86 1.98
N TYR A 48 0.23 -1.87 2.55
CA TYR A 48 1.66 -1.93 2.87
C TYR A 48 1.91 -2.00 4.38
N THR A 49 2.98 -2.69 4.78
CA THR A 49 3.43 -2.74 6.17
C THR A 49 4.49 -1.67 6.39
N THR A 50 4.24 -0.74 7.32
CA THR A 50 5.24 0.26 7.70
C THR A 50 6.50 -0.41 8.24
N HIS A 51 7.67 0.00 7.75
CA HIS A 51 8.95 -0.54 8.14
C HIS A 51 10.00 0.57 8.31
N SER A 52 10.96 0.36 9.21
CA SER A 52 12.12 1.25 9.33
C SER A 52 13.04 1.13 8.11
N PRO A 53 14.01 2.03 7.90
CA PRO A 53 15.03 1.82 6.88
C PRO A 53 15.73 0.45 7.02
N ILE A 54 16.05 -0.16 5.88
CA ILE A 54 16.68 -1.49 5.76
C ILE A 54 18.11 -1.32 5.30
N THR A 55 19.02 -2.04 5.95
CA THR A 55 20.43 -2.09 5.57
C THR A 55 20.87 -3.55 5.47
N ILE A 56 21.34 -3.95 4.30
CA ILE A 56 21.98 -5.23 4.02
C ILE A 56 23.41 -4.91 3.60
N THR A 57 24.39 -5.44 4.32
CA THR A 57 25.84 -5.23 4.07
C THR A 57 26.58 -6.52 3.74
N SER A 58 25.87 -7.65 3.72
CA SER A 58 26.43 -8.94 3.36
C SER A 58 25.33 -9.92 2.93
N ASN A 59 25.71 -10.99 2.24
CA ASN A 59 24.80 -12.10 1.92
C ASN A 59 24.10 -12.68 3.16
N ALA A 60 24.76 -12.70 4.32
CA ALA A 60 24.23 -13.29 5.55
C ALA A 60 23.13 -12.44 6.18
N ASP A 61 23.11 -11.13 5.90
CA ASP A 61 22.17 -10.19 6.50
C ASP A 61 20.72 -10.48 6.08
N PHE A 62 20.53 -11.01 4.87
CA PHE A 62 19.20 -11.40 4.41
C PHE A 62 18.55 -12.44 5.33
N ALA A 63 19.28 -13.53 5.58
CA ALA A 63 18.80 -14.61 6.44
C ALA A 63 18.73 -14.19 7.92
N SER A 64 19.71 -13.40 8.40
CA SER A 64 19.75 -12.97 9.81
C SER A 64 18.63 -11.99 10.17
N GLN A 65 18.18 -11.19 9.19
CA GLN A 65 17.03 -10.29 9.33
C GLN A 65 15.69 -10.98 9.04
N GLY A 66 15.70 -12.23 8.56
CA GLY A 66 14.50 -13.03 8.37
C GLY A 66 13.78 -12.78 7.04
N TRP A 67 14.48 -12.28 6.02
CA TRP A 67 13.88 -12.11 4.70
C TRP A 67 13.59 -13.47 4.05
N PRO A 68 12.38 -13.70 3.51
CA PRO A 68 12.01 -14.97 2.89
C PRO A 68 12.86 -15.24 1.64
N GLY A 69 13.06 -16.53 1.32
CA GLY A 69 13.90 -17.02 0.22
C GLY A 69 15.25 -17.57 0.69
N THR A 70 16.07 -18.03 -0.25
CA THR A 70 17.39 -18.62 0.03
C THR A 70 18.54 -17.90 -0.71
N GLY A 71 18.23 -16.96 -1.59
CA GLY A 71 19.21 -16.16 -2.30
C GLY A 71 19.78 -16.82 -3.57
N ILE A 72 19.16 -17.90 -4.04
CA ILE A 72 19.48 -18.54 -5.34
C ILE A 72 18.56 -18.01 -6.44
N SER A 73 18.92 -18.20 -7.71
CA SER A 73 18.16 -17.64 -8.85
C SER A 73 16.70 -18.10 -8.92
N GLY A 74 16.40 -19.32 -8.47
CA GLY A 74 15.04 -19.86 -8.40
C GLY A 74 14.27 -19.52 -7.13
N ASP A 75 14.94 -18.93 -6.14
CA ASP A 75 14.38 -18.60 -4.83
C ASP A 75 15.16 -17.40 -4.21
N PRO A 76 15.02 -16.21 -4.83
CA PRO A 76 15.71 -15.00 -4.38
C PRO A 76 15.22 -14.57 -3.00
N TYR A 77 16.05 -13.85 -2.25
CA TYR A 77 15.55 -13.14 -1.07
C TYR A 77 14.53 -12.07 -1.46
N VAL A 78 13.45 -11.92 -0.71
CA VAL A 78 12.38 -10.97 -1.07
C VAL A 78 12.17 -9.93 0.03
N ILE A 79 12.25 -8.65 -0.37
CA ILE A 79 11.79 -7.49 0.39
C ILE A 79 10.52 -6.99 -0.30
N GLU A 80 9.35 -7.21 0.31
CA GLU A 80 8.07 -6.90 -0.33
C GLU A 80 7.01 -6.31 0.59
N GLY A 81 6.08 -5.55 0.00
CA GLY A 81 4.88 -5.08 0.68
C GLY A 81 5.17 -4.03 1.76
N LEU A 82 6.29 -3.31 1.67
CA LEU A 82 6.73 -2.37 2.71
C LEU A 82 6.46 -0.92 2.34
N GLU A 83 6.08 -0.13 3.34
CA GLU A 83 6.11 1.33 3.30
C GLU A 83 7.26 1.83 4.19
N ILE A 84 8.21 2.55 3.60
CA ILE A 84 9.36 3.12 4.32
C ILE A 84 9.40 4.61 4.05
N THR A 85 9.18 5.40 5.10
CA THR A 85 9.24 6.87 5.02
C THR A 85 10.40 7.40 5.87
N ALA A 86 11.44 7.92 5.24
CA ALA A 86 12.59 8.50 5.93
C ALA A 86 13.30 9.58 5.09
N ASP A 87 13.82 10.62 5.77
CA ASP A 87 14.79 11.55 5.16
C ASP A 87 16.21 10.97 5.22
N ALA A 88 16.38 9.79 4.61
CA ALA A 88 17.60 9.00 4.58
C ALA A 88 17.56 8.03 3.40
N VAL A 89 18.60 7.22 3.23
CA VAL A 89 18.51 6.02 2.39
C VAL A 89 17.56 5.04 3.04
N CYS A 90 16.46 4.70 2.37
CA CYS A 90 15.41 3.84 2.93
C CYS A 90 15.74 2.37 2.79
N ILE A 91 16.33 1.95 1.66
CA ILE A 91 16.84 0.59 1.46
C ILE A 91 18.26 0.69 0.96
N SER A 92 19.23 0.23 1.75
CA SER A 92 20.63 0.12 1.33
C SER A 92 21.00 -1.36 1.23
N ILE A 93 21.44 -1.82 0.07
CA ILE A 93 21.91 -3.19 -0.14
C ILE A 93 23.31 -3.13 -0.75
N MET A 94 24.27 -3.66 -0.02
CA MET A 94 25.69 -3.53 -0.32
C MET A 94 26.39 -4.88 -0.16
N ASP A 95 27.45 -5.09 -0.96
CA ASP A 95 28.36 -6.24 -0.85
C ASP A 95 27.65 -7.60 -0.88
N THR A 96 26.72 -7.75 -1.84
CA THR A 96 25.95 -9.00 -2.01
C THR A 96 26.12 -9.61 -3.40
N THR A 97 26.20 -10.93 -3.42
CA THR A 97 26.28 -11.75 -4.64
C THR A 97 25.11 -12.71 -4.79
N VAL A 98 24.23 -12.79 -3.78
CA VAL A 98 22.99 -13.57 -3.80
C VAL A 98 21.91 -12.86 -4.61
N TYR A 99 20.95 -13.65 -5.10
CA TYR A 99 19.76 -13.13 -5.77
C TYR A 99 18.81 -12.52 -4.75
N PHE A 100 18.34 -11.31 -5.03
CA PHE A 100 17.31 -10.67 -4.22
C PHE A 100 16.36 -9.84 -5.07
N GLU A 101 15.19 -9.58 -4.50
CA GLU A 101 14.14 -8.82 -5.14
C GLU A 101 13.51 -7.83 -4.17
N VAL A 102 13.51 -6.55 -4.54
CA VAL A 102 12.72 -5.51 -3.90
C VAL A 102 11.49 -5.31 -4.78
N ARG A 103 10.29 -5.64 -4.27
CA ARG A 103 9.05 -5.52 -5.05
C ARG A 103 7.86 -5.03 -4.25
N ASN A 104 6.91 -4.37 -4.91
CA ASN A 104 5.69 -3.90 -4.25
C ASN A 104 6.01 -3.11 -2.96
N CYS A 105 6.89 -2.13 -3.05
CA CYS A 105 7.25 -1.26 -1.93
C CYS A 105 6.92 0.21 -2.23
N VAL A 106 6.66 0.98 -1.18
CA VAL A 106 6.50 2.45 -1.24
C VAL A 106 7.61 3.08 -0.41
N ILE A 107 8.49 3.80 -1.09
CA ILE A 107 9.63 4.49 -0.49
C ILE A 107 9.39 5.99 -0.59
N SER A 108 9.46 6.70 0.53
CA SER A 108 9.18 8.13 0.57
C SER A 108 9.95 8.90 1.63
N SER A 109 9.87 10.22 1.58
CA SER A 109 10.29 11.12 2.65
C SER A 109 9.18 12.13 2.94
N GLY A 110 9.16 12.72 4.14
CA GLY A 110 8.19 13.76 4.51
C GLY A 110 8.36 15.07 3.74
N SER A 111 9.52 15.28 3.12
CA SER A 111 9.84 16.42 2.25
C SER A 111 10.85 15.99 1.18
N LEU A 112 11.19 16.88 0.24
CA LEU A 112 12.21 16.58 -0.77
C LEU A 112 13.58 16.29 -0.11
N SER A 113 13.95 15.02 -0.07
CA SER A 113 15.18 14.52 0.53
C SER A 113 16.37 14.68 -0.41
N SER A 114 17.55 14.99 0.13
CA SER A 114 18.82 14.96 -0.61
C SER A 114 19.40 13.55 -0.76
N TYR A 115 18.89 12.57 -0.01
CA TYR A 115 19.32 11.18 -0.06
C TYR A 115 18.69 10.43 -1.24
N VAL A 116 19.34 9.37 -1.69
CA VAL A 116 18.74 8.40 -2.61
C VAL A 116 17.71 7.55 -1.85
N GLY A 117 16.60 7.18 -2.48
CA GLY A 117 15.58 6.34 -1.85
C GLY A 117 16.08 4.91 -1.61
N ILE A 118 16.60 4.28 -2.65
CA ILE A 118 17.18 2.93 -2.63
C ILE A 118 18.63 3.02 -3.08
N HIS A 119 19.57 2.37 -2.39
CA HIS A 119 20.98 2.39 -2.75
C HIS A 119 21.49 0.97 -2.93
N PHE A 120 21.95 0.65 -4.14
CA PHE A 120 22.66 -0.60 -4.43
C PHE A 120 24.13 -0.30 -4.73
N ASP A 121 25.04 -0.90 -3.96
CA ASP A 121 26.49 -0.76 -4.16
C ASP A 121 27.18 -2.12 -4.09
N ASN A 122 28.08 -2.41 -5.02
CA ASN A 122 28.73 -3.71 -5.14
C ASN A 122 27.74 -4.91 -5.10
N VAL A 123 26.69 -4.84 -5.94
CA VAL A 123 25.64 -5.86 -6.09
C VAL A 123 25.67 -6.46 -7.49
N THR A 124 25.38 -7.76 -7.63
CA THR A 124 25.38 -8.44 -8.93
C THR A 124 24.06 -9.09 -9.37
N GLN A 125 23.11 -9.37 -8.46
CA GLN A 125 21.89 -10.16 -8.76
C GLN A 125 20.61 -9.55 -8.15
N GLY A 126 20.55 -8.23 -8.00
CA GLY A 126 19.40 -7.51 -7.48
C GLY A 126 18.35 -7.19 -8.54
N THR A 127 17.07 -7.36 -8.20
CA THR A 127 15.93 -6.93 -9.03
C THR A 127 15.06 -5.94 -8.25
N LEU A 128 14.68 -4.83 -8.89
CA LEU A 128 13.71 -3.87 -8.38
C LEU A 128 12.51 -3.84 -9.34
N ARG A 129 11.29 -4.09 -8.84
CA ARG A 129 10.07 -4.02 -9.65
C ARG A 129 8.87 -3.50 -8.85
N ASP A 130 7.87 -3.01 -9.56
CA ASP A 130 6.54 -2.70 -9.00
C ASP A 130 6.58 -1.84 -7.72
N SER A 131 7.56 -0.95 -7.62
CA SER A 131 7.80 -0.13 -6.42
C SER A 131 7.76 1.35 -6.76
N ILE A 132 7.30 2.15 -5.79
CA ILE A 132 7.12 3.59 -5.92
C ILE A 132 8.15 4.27 -5.04
N ILE A 133 8.92 5.20 -5.62
CA ILE A 133 9.93 5.99 -4.90
C ILE A 133 9.61 7.47 -5.09
N ASN A 134 9.23 8.15 -4.02
CA ASN A 134 8.78 9.54 -4.05
C ASN A 134 9.61 10.42 -3.12
N LEU A 135 9.74 11.70 -3.46
CA LEU A 135 10.35 12.72 -2.59
C LEU A 135 11.81 12.46 -2.18
N HIS A 136 12.52 11.59 -2.90
CA HIS A 136 13.97 11.49 -2.87
C HIS A 136 14.57 12.15 -4.12
N ARG A 137 15.73 12.82 -3.97
CA ARG A 137 16.43 13.47 -5.09
C ARG A 137 16.80 12.49 -6.19
N PHE A 138 17.15 11.26 -5.81
CA PHE A 138 17.40 10.14 -6.70
C PHE A 138 16.57 8.95 -6.22
N GLY A 139 15.96 8.21 -7.14
CA GLY A 139 15.15 7.04 -6.80
C GLY A 139 16.03 5.85 -6.37
N ILE A 140 16.95 5.47 -7.25
CA ILE A 140 17.97 4.44 -7.08
C ILE A 140 19.34 4.94 -7.55
#